data_AF-A0A376NU69-F1
#
_entry.id   AF-A0A376NU69-F1
#
_cell.length_a   1.000
_cell.length_b   1.000
_cell.length_c   1.000
_cell.angle_alpha   90.00
_cell.angle_beta   90.00
_cell.angle_gamma   90.00
#
_symmetry.space_group_name_H-M   'P 1'
#
loop_
_entity.id
_entity.type
_entity.pdbx_description
1 polymer ?
#
loop_
_entity_poly.entity_id
_entity_poly.type
_entity_poly.pdbx_seq_one_letter_code
_entity_poly.pdbx_strand_id
1 'polypeptide(L)'
;MERTRLSREIIETCLEMTRLGLNQGTAGNVSTRFENGMLITPSGIPYERMTENMIVFIDGNGKHEEGKLPSSEWRFHMAAYQSRPDANAVVHNHAVHLHGSFHS
;
A
#
# COMPACT_ATOMS: atom_id res chain seq x y z
N MET A 1 13.02 -10.82 7.02
CA MET A 1 12.86 -10.29 5.65
C MET A 1 13.55 -8.94 5.59
N GLU A 2 14.29 -8.64 4.53
CA GLU A 2 14.97 -7.35 4.42
C GLU A 2 13.98 -6.26 3.97
N ARG A 3 13.98 -5.12 4.68
CA ARG A 3 13.12 -3.97 4.37
C ARG A 3 13.21 -3.56 2.91
N THR A 4 14.42 -3.46 2.38
CA THR A 4 14.71 -3.08 0.99
C THR A 4 13.97 -3.96 -0.01
N ARG A 5 13.98 -5.28 0.22
CA ARG A 5 13.32 -6.26 -0.65
C ARG A 5 11.81 -6.07 -0.65
N LEU A 6 11.20 -5.95 0.54
CA LEU A 6 9.76 -5.71 0.67
C LEU A 6 9.33 -4.37 0.07
N SER A 7 10.13 -3.31 0.26
CA SER A 7 9.88 -2.02 -0.38
C SER A 7 9.86 -2.14 -1.90
N ARG A 8 10.77 -2.93 -2.48
CA ARG A 8 10.80 -3.17 -3.93
C ARG A 8 9.57 -3.95 -4.40
N GLU A 9 9.20 -5.02 -3.70
CA GLU A 9 8.00 -5.82 -3.99
C GLU A 9 6.72 -4.95 -3.95
N ILE A 10 6.61 -4.01 -3.00
CA ILE A 10 5.51 -3.03 -2.94
C ILE A 10 5.49 -2.14 -4.20
N ILE A 11 6.64 -1.58 -4.58
CA ILE A 11 6.74 -0.69 -5.75
C ILE A 11 6.39 -1.45 -7.03
N GLU A 12 6.94 -2.64 -7.23
CA GLU A 12 6.63 -3.51 -8.37
C GLU A 12 5.14 -3.84 -8.44
N THR A 13 4.51 -4.15 -7.30
CA THR A 13 3.06 -4.41 -7.22
C THR A 13 2.26 -3.17 -7.64
N CYS A 14 2.62 -1.98 -7.17
CA CYS A 14 1.96 -0.74 -7.57
C CYS A 14 2.09 -0.45 -9.08
N LEU A 15 3.27 -0.68 -9.65
CA LEU A 15 3.52 -0.53 -11.08
C LEU A 15 2.69 -1.54 -11.89
N GLU A 16 2.64 -2.80 -11.46
CA GLU A 16 1.85 -3.83 -12.12
C GLU A 16 0.35 -3.55 -12.04
N MET A 17 -0.16 -3.09 -10.90
CA MET A 17 -1.56 -2.65 -10.76
C MET A 17 -1.91 -1.51 -11.72
N THR A 18 -0.97 -0.58 -11.93
CA THR A 18 -1.12 0.51 -12.89
C THR A 18 -1.13 -0.02 -14.32
N ARG A 19 -0.21 -0.94 -14.64
CA ARG A 19 -0.12 -1.60 -15.96
C ARG A 19 -1.39 -2.38 -16.30
N LEU A 20 -2.00 -3.02 -15.31
CA LEU A 20 -3.27 -3.74 -15.45
C LEU A 20 -4.50 -2.83 -15.52
N GLY A 21 -4.33 -1.51 -15.40
CA GLY A 21 -5.45 -0.55 -15.42
C GLY A 21 -6.33 -0.60 -14.17
N LEU A 22 -5.89 -1.30 -13.11
CA LEU A 22 -6.60 -1.41 -11.83
C LEU A 22 -6.47 -0.16 -10.98
N ASN A 23 -5.56 0.75 -11.35
CA ASN A 23 -5.30 1.97 -10.62
C ASN A 23 -5.13 3.13 -11.60
N GLN A 24 -5.88 4.21 -11.39
CA GLN A 24 -5.74 5.45 -12.15
C GLN A 24 -5.11 6.53 -11.26
N GLY A 25 -3.93 7.00 -11.64
CA GLY A 25 -3.21 8.05 -10.92
C GLY A 25 -2.54 7.56 -9.62
N THR A 26 -2.68 8.34 -8.55
CA THR A 26 -2.00 8.14 -7.25
C THR A 26 -2.92 7.60 -6.16
N ALA A 27 -4.12 7.14 -6.51
CA ALA A 27 -5.17 6.85 -5.53
C ALA A 27 -4.97 5.52 -4.78
N GLY A 28 -4.35 4.51 -5.39
CA GLY A 28 -4.10 3.23 -4.71
C GLY A 28 -3.01 3.30 -3.64
N ASN A 29 -3.05 2.37 -2.71
CA ASN A 29 -1.99 2.19 -1.73
C ASN A 29 -1.79 0.71 -1.41
N VAL A 30 -0.54 0.36 -1.17
CA VAL A 30 -0.13 -1.02 -0.92
C VAL A 30 0.68 -1.04 0.36
N SER A 31 0.45 -2.07 1.17
CA SER A 31 1.21 -2.32 2.37
C SER A 31 1.56 -3.80 2.51
N THR A 32 2.59 -4.07 3.29
CA THR A 32 2.96 -5.42 3.74
C THR A 32 3.25 -5.42 5.24
N ARG A 33 2.97 -6.53 5.91
CA ARG A 33 3.30 -6.73 7.32
C ARG A 33 4.82 -6.75 7.48
N PHE A 34 5.33 -5.97 8.41
CA PHE A 34 6.77 -5.89 8.67
C PHE A 34 7.03 -5.72 10.16
N GLU A 35 7.83 -6.61 10.74
CA GLU A 35 8.14 -6.62 12.18
C GLU A 35 6.87 -6.55 13.05
N ASN A 36 6.75 -5.55 13.91
CA ASN A 36 5.61 -5.31 14.78
C ASN A 36 4.54 -4.39 14.16
N GLY A 37 4.63 -4.09 12.87
CA GLY A 37 3.76 -3.15 12.18
C GLY A 37 3.65 -3.44 10.68
N MET A 38 3.78 -2.40 9.86
CA MET A 38 3.68 -2.50 8.41
C MET A 38 4.55 -1.50 7.66
N LEU A 39 4.91 -1.86 6.43
CA LEU A 39 5.46 -0.95 5.43
C LEU A 39 4.33 -0.54 4.50
N ILE A 40 4.18 0.76 4.22
CA ILE A 40 3.13 1.30 3.36
C ILE A 40 3.67 2.35 2.39
N THR A 41 3.03 2.47 1.22
CA THR A 41 3.31 3.54 0.26
C THR A 41 3.08 4.93 0.87
N PRO A 42 3.93 5.93 0.53
CA PRO A 42 3.75 7.31 0.96
C PRO A 42 2.56 7.98 0.27
N SER A 43 2.05 9.05 0.87
CA SER A 43 0.95 9.83 0.29
C SER A 43 1.42 10.74 -0.86
N GLY A 44 0.65 10.79 -1.95
CA GLY A 44 0.80 11.79 -3.01
C GLY A 44 2.00 11.63 -3.95
N ILE A 45 2.69 10.49 -3.92
CA ILE A 45 3.83 10.21 -4.80
C ILE A 45 3.41 9.26 -5.93
N PRO A 46 3.60 9.64 -7.21
CA PRO A 46 3.39 8.74 -8.35
C PRO A 46 4.28 7.50 -8.25
N TYR A 47 3.74 6.32 -8.56
CA TYR A 47 4.48 5.05 -8.44
C TYR A 47 5.78 5.02 -9.25
N GLU A 48 5.79 5.66 -10.43
CA GLU A 48 6.97 5.77 -11.30
C GLU A 48 8.14 6.54 -10.66
N ARG A 49 7.87 7.40 -9.68
CA ARG A 49 8.88 8.19 -8.96
C ARG A 49 9.17 7.65 -7.56
N MET A 50 8.52 6.56 -7.18
CA MET A 50 8.66 5.98 -5.86
C MET A 50 9.98 5.22 -5.75
N THR A 51 10.70 5.43 -4.65
CA THR A 51 11.92 4.69 -4.32
C THR A 51 11.77 3.95 -3.00
N GLU A 52 12.61 2.94 -2.78
CA GLU A 52 12.57 2.08 -1.59
C GLU A 52 12.65 2.89 -0.28
N ASN A 53 13.36 4.02 -0.31
CA ASN A 53 13.54 4.93 0.82
C ASN A 53 12.27 5.74 1.14
N MET A 54 11.36 5.91 0.19
CA MET A 54 10.11 6.63 0.38
C MET A 54 9.03 5.77 1.06
N ILE A 55 9.20 4.45 1.08
CA ILE A 55 8.31 3.54 1.80
C ILE A 55 8.38 3.84 3.31
N VAL A 56 7.19 3.97 3.90
CA VAL A 56 7.01 4.42 5.27
C VAL A 56 6.73 3.22 6.15
N PHE A 57 7.51 3.08 7.23
CA PHE A 57 7.19 2.14 8.28
C PHE A 57 6.21 2.77 9.28
N ILE A 58 5.20 2.00 9.70
CA ILE A 58 4.28 2.32 10.78
C ILE A 58 4.32 1.18 11.78
N ASP A 59 4.62 1.49 13.04
CA ASP A 59 4.63 0.49 14.11
C ASP A 59 3.21 0.05 14.53
N GLY A 60 3.11 -0.99 15.34
CA GLY A 60 1.82 -1.50 15.85
C GLY A 60 1.04 -0.52 16.74
N ASN A 61 1.66 0.57 17.19
CA ASN A 61 1.01 1.65 17.94
C ASN A 61 0.49 2.77 17.03
N GLY A 62 0.74 2.69 15.72
CA GLY A 62 0.35 3.70 14.74
C GLY A 62 1.33 4.87 14.63
N LYS A 63 2.55 4.74 15.15
CA LYS A 63 3.61 5.75 14.98
C LYS A 63 4.36 5.47 13.67
N HIS A 64 4.38 6.45 12.79
CA HIS A 64 5.13 6.40 11.54
C HIS A 64 6.54 7.00 11.70
N GLU A 65 7.42 6.68 10.74
CA GLU A 65 8.76 7.26 10.67
C GLU A 65 8.73 8.80 10.60
N GLU A 66 9.68 9.43 11.30
CA GLU A 66 9.86 10.88 11.26
C GLU A 66 10.31 11.32 9.86
N GLY A 67 9.77 12.45 9.39
CA GLY A 67 10.09 13.00 8.07
C GLY A 67 9.43 12.28 6.89
N LYS A 68 8.59 11.27 7.13
CA LYS A 68 7.83 10.57 6.09
C LYS A 68 6.34 10.64 6.34
N LEU A 69 5.58 10.80 5.25
CA LEU A 69 4.12 10.85 5.28
C LEU A 69 3.54 9.58 4.66
N PRO A 70 2.92 8.70 5.45
CA PRO A 70 2.24 7.51 4.91
C PRO A 70 0.97 7.90 4.16
N SER A 71 0.39 6.96 3.40
CA SER A 71 -0.96 7.11 2.84
C SER A 71 -1.97 7.54 3.90
N SER A 72 -2.89 8.45 3.58
CA SER A 72 -3.97 8.87 4.48
C SER A 72 -4.88 7.73 4.94
N GLU A 73 -4.95 6.64 4.17
CA GLU A 73 -5.78 5.46 4.42
C GLU A 73 -5.07 4.37 5.25
N TRP A 74 -3.89 4.64 5.80
CA TRP A 74 -3.09 3.66 6.55
C TRP A 74 -3.82 2.98 7.72
N ARG A 75 -4.78 3.69 8.34
CA ARG A 75 -5.56 3.14 9.48
C ARG A 75 -6.40 1.92 9.07
N PHE A 76 -6.91 1.92 7.85
CA PHE A 76 -7.66 0.78 7.32
C PHE A 76 -6.76 -0.45 7.13
N HIS A 77 -5.53 -0.23 6.65
CA HIS A 77 -4.53 -1.31 6.54
C HIS A 77 -4.17 -1.90 7.90
N MET A 78 -3.97 -1.05 8.92
CA MET A 78 -3.72 -1.50 10.28
C MET A 78 -4.89 -2.36 10.81
N ALA A 79 -6.12 -1.91 10.61
CA ALA A 79 -7.32 -2.65 11.02
C ALA A 79 -7.42 -4.00 10.30
N ALA A 80 -7.08 -4.07 9.01
CA ALA A 80 -7.05 -5.32 8.26
C ALA A 80 -6.04 -6.32 8.86
N TYR A 81 -4.82 -5.86 9.21
CA TYR A 81 -3.80 -6.71 9.85
C TYR A 81 -4.16 -7.16 11.26
N GLN A 82 -4.92 -6.36 12.00
CA GLN A 82 -5.40 -6.72 13.34
C GLN A 82 -6.57 -7.71 13.27
N SER A 83 -7.46 -7.55 12.29
CA SER A 83 -8.62 -8.43 12.06
C SER A 83 -8.24 -9.77 11.44
N ARG A 84 -7.22 -9.78 10.57
CA ARG A 84 -6.73 -10.96 9.85
C ARG A 84 -5.26 -11.21 10.17
N PRO A 85 -4.95 -12.01 11.20
CA PRO A 85 -3.58 -12.40 11.52
C PRO A 85 -2.86 -13.15 10.39
N ASP A 86 -3.63 -13.82 9.52
CA ASP A 86 -3.15 -14.53 8.32
C ASP A 86 -2.81 -13.58 7.16
N ALA A 87 -3.28 -12.33 7.19
CA ALA A 87 -2.97 -11.34 6.17
C ALA A 87 -1.53 -10.82 6.31
N ASN A 88 -0.78 -10.91 5.22
CA ASN A 88 0.61 -10.45 5.13
C ASN A 88 0.80 -9.26 4.17
N ALA A 89 -0.18 -8.99 3.30
CA ALA A 89 -0.19 -7.84 2.40
C ALA A 89 -1.62 -7.33 2.22
N VAL A 90 -1.75 -6.03 2.02
CA VAL A 90 -3.03 -5.35 1.74
C VAL A 90 -2.82 -4.44 0.56
N VAL A 91 -3.67 -4.62 -0.45
CA VAL A 91 -3.71 -3.84 -1.68
C VAL A 91 -5.05 -3.12 -1.73
N HIS A 92 -5.00 -1.80 -1.78
CA HIS A 92 -6.17 -0.94 -1.95
C HIS A 92 -6.02 -0.13 -3.24
N ASN A 93 -7.10 -0.04 -4.00
CA ASN A 93 -7.14 0.71 -5.25
C ASN A 93 -8.50 1.38 -5.45
N HIS A 94 -8.50 2.42 -6.28
CA HIS A 94 -9.72 3.04 -6.77
C HIS A 94 -9.89 2.70 -8.25
N ALA A 95 -10.05 1.40 -8.55
CA ALA A 95 -10.44 0.98 -9.88
C ALA A 95 -11.78 1.65 -10.24
N VAL A 96 -11.83 2.38 -11.36
CA VAL A 96 -13.04 3.10 -11.83
C VAL A 96 -14.21 2.15 -12.15
N HIS A 97 -14.00 0.83 -12.15
CA HIS A 97 -15.06 -0.16 -12.36
C HIS A 97 -14.96 -1.37 -11.42
N LEU A 98 -15.74 -1.34 -10.33
CA LEU A 98 -16.42 -2.53 -9.80
C LEU A 98 -17.94 -2.40 -10.00
N HIS A 99 -18.36 -1.74 -11.09
CA HIS A 99 -19.76 -1.80 -11.53
C HIS A 99 -19.90 -3.00 -12.47
N GLY A 100 -20.33 -4.13 -11.92
CA GLY A 100 -20.98 -5.18 -12.71
C GLY A 100 -22.31 -4.66 -13.20
N SER A 101 -22.32 -3.86 -14.26
CA SER A 101 -23.53 -3.64 -15.05
C SER A 101 -23.78 -4.91 -15.86
N PHE A 102 -24.51 -5.86 -15.27
CA PHE A 102 -25.25 -6.84 -16.05
C PHE A 102 -26.21 -6.06 -16.96
N HIS A 103 -25.84 -5.86 -18.22
CA HIS A 103 -26.84 -5.60 -19.25
C HIS A 103 -27.53 -6.94 -19.53
N SER A 104 -28.79 -7.01 -19.09
CA SER A 104 -29.82 -7.96 -19.52
C SER A 104 -30.07 -7.89 -21.01
#